data_AF-A0A7S0NZ15-F1
#
_entry.id   AF-A0A7S0NZ15-F1
#
_cell.length_a   1.000
_cell.length_b   1.000
_cell.length_c   1.000
_cell.angle_alpha   90.00
_cell.angle_beta   90.00
_cell.angle_gamma   90.00
#
_symmetry.space_group_name_H-M   'P 1'
#
loop_
_entity.id
_entity.type
_entity.pdbx_description
1 polymer ?
#
loop_
_entity_poly.entity_id
_entity_poly.type
_entity_poly.pdbx_seq_one_letter_code
_entity_poly.pdbx_strand_id
1 'polypeptide(L)'
;HGWLSRVEGLELPANPLDEIMARLSAKGVPAVELTGRQDVAAKRASAIRRFQSGEATVAVISDAASTGVSLHAPPVEVGGPPTRKRLHVTLELNWSADRQIQQLGRTHRTGQACPPEHVLLVSDVSGEARFVSTVARRLKSLGALSGDGDGAGGQWAEALQSLETTEGAAALLQ
;
A
#
# COMPACT_ATOMS: atom_id res chain seq x y z
N HIS A 1 32.30 -5.73 1.46
CA HIS A 1 31.64 -5.01 2.57
C HIS A 1 30.16 -4.94 2.25
N GLY A 2 29.38 -5.86 2.83
CA GLY A 2 28.00 -6.17 2.42
C GLY A 2 26.94 -5.42 3.22
N TRP A 3 25.68 -5.55 2.81
CA TRP A 3 24.48 -5.01 3.45
C TRP A 3 24.43 -5.20 4.98
N LEU A 4 25.05 -6.26 5.51
CA LEU A 4 25.18 -6.52 6.95
C LEU A 4 25.77 -5.35 7.76
N SER A 5 26.78 -4.64 7.23
CA SER A 5 27.36 -3.49 7.94
C SER A 5 26.45 -2.27 7.96
N ARG A 6 25.44 -2.21 7.07
CA ARG A 6 24.38 -1.19 7.12
C ARG A 6 23.32 -1.55 8.15
N VAL A 7 23.10 -2.85 8.41
CA VAL A 7 22.13 -3.34 9.39
C VAL A 7 22.63 -3.15 10.82
N GLU A 8 23.93 -3.35 11.08
CA GLU A 8 24.52 -3.20 12.42
C GLU A 8 24.38 -1.80 13.03
N GLY A 9 24.18 -0.76 12.20
CA GLY A 9 23.96 0.62 12.65
C GLY A 9 22.50 1.08 12.65
N LEU A 10 21.53 0.21 12.31
CA LEU A 10 20.12 0.59 12.28
C LEU A 10 19.52 0.52 13.68
N GLU A 11 19.25 1.69 14.26
CA GLU A 11 18.32 1.81 15.38
C GLU A 11 16.89 1.64 14.85
N LEU A 12 16.35 0.44 15.01
CA LEU A 12 14.98 0.14 14.62
C LEU A 12 14.00 0.66 15.69
N PRO A 13 12.91 1.34 15.31
CA PRO A 13 11.89 1.76 16.25
C PRO A 13 11.24 0.53 16.90
N ALA A 14 10.86 0.65 18.17
CA ALA A 14 10.14 -0.42 18.88
C ALA A 14 8.82 -0.79 18.18
N ASN A 15 8.19 0.17 17.51
CA ASN A 15 7.03 -0.06 16.66
C ASN A 15 7.08 0.81 15.39
N PRO A 16 7.17 0.21 14.18
CA PRO A 16 7.22 0.96 12.93
C PRO A 16 5.98 1.82 12.65
N LEU A 17 4.79 1.38 13.07
CA LEU A 17 3.56 2.16 12.86
C LEU A 17 3.56 3.42 13.72
N ASP A 18 4.02 3.34 14.96
CA ASP A 18 4.10 4.51 15.84
C ASP A 18 5.11 5.52 15.31
N GLU A 19 6.25 5.04 14.80
CA GLU A 19 7.26 5.88 14.14
C GLU A 19 6.69 6.56 12.89
N ILE A 20 5.94 5.84 12.05
CA ILE A 20 5.27 6.42 10.87
C ILE A 20 4.29 7.52 11.30
N MET A 21 3.42 7.24 12.26
CA MET A 21 2.42 8.20 12.74
C MET A 21 3.08 9.43 13.38
N ALA A 22 4.14 9.23 14.16
CA ALA A 22 4.92 10.31 14.77
C ALA A 22 5.58 11.19 13.70
N ARG A 23 6.20 10.60 12.67
CA ARG A 23 6.83 11.35 11.56
C ARG A 23 5.82 12.11 10.72
N LEU A 24 4.64 11.54 10.46
CA LEU A 24 3.55 12.23 9.77
C LEU A 24 3.09 13.45 10.58
N SER A 25 2.87 13.26 11.89
CA SER A 25 2.49 14.33 12.81
C SER A 25 3.56 15.44 12.89
N ALA A 26 4.83 15.08 13.05
CA ALA A 26 5.94 16.02 13.13
C ALA A 26 6.10 16.86 11.85
N LYS A 27 5.70 16.32 10.69
CA LYS A 27 5.68 17.03 9.40
C LYS A 27 4.39 17.81 9.15
N GLY A 28 3.44 17.83 10.10
CA GLY A 28 2.13 18.46 9.95
C GLY A 28 1.24 17.78 8.91
N VAL A 29 1.50 16.52 8.57
CA VAL A 29 0.69 15.76 7.61
C VAL A 29 -0.55 15.23 8.34
N PRO A 30 -1.78 15.63 7.95
CA PRO A 30 -2.97 15.16 8.62
C PRO A 30 -3.22 13.69 8.26
N ALA A 31 -3.01 12.82 9.23
CA ALA A 31 -3.09 11.37 9.07
C ALA A 31 -4.10 10.73 10.02
N VAL A 32 -4.70 9.62 9.59
CA VAL A 32 -5.52 8.74 10.43
C VAL A 32 -4.97 7.33 10.44
N GLU A 33 -5.08 6.67 11.59
CA GLU A 33 -4.71 5.28 11.76
C GLU A 33 -5.96 4.39 11.70
N LEU A 34 -5.93 3.39 10.82
CA LEU A 34 -6.93 2.34 10.67
C LEU A 34 -6.22 0.98 10.82
N THR A 35 -5.76 0.71 12.04
CA THR A 35 -5.05 -0.53 12.41
C THR A 35 -5.80 -1.24 13.54
N GLY A 36 -5.51 -2.54 13.72
CA GLY A 36 -6.15 -3.35 14.77
C GLY A 36 -5.85 -2.86 16.21
N ARG A 37 -4.90 -1.95 16.38
CA ARG A 37 -4.51 -1.40 17.70
C ARG A 37 -5.45 -0.31 18.20
N GLN A 38 -6.17 0.34 17.29
CA GLN A 38 -7.09 1.44 17.59
C GLN A 38 -8.57 1.03 17.46
N ASP A 39 -8.86 -0.28 17.50
CA ASP A 39 -10.15 -0.86 17.07
C ASP A 39 -11.30 -0.64 18.06
N VAL A 40 -11.74 0.61 18.15
CA VAL A 40 -13.06 0.98 18.65
C VAL A 40 -13.86 1.43 17.43
N ALA A 41 -15.00 0.79 17.17
CA ALA A 41 -15.82 1.04 15.98
C ALA A 41 -16.10 2.54 15.71
N ALA A 42 -16.34 3.32 16.78
CA ALA A 42 -16.55 4.76 16.69
C ALA A 42 -15.30 5.53 16.19
N LYS A 43 -14.10 5.18 16.69
CA LYS A 43 -12.84 5.77 16.26
C LYS A 43 -12.58 5.47 14.78
N ARG A 44 -12.82 4.22 14.38
CA ARG A 44 -12.68 3.78 12.99
C ARG A 44 -13.61 4.52 12.04
N ALA A 45 -14.89 4.64 12.38
CA ALA A 45 -15.85 5.39 11.58
C ALA A 45 -15.46 6.87 11.45
N SER A 46 -14.97 7.48 12.53
CA SER A 46 -14.43 8.84 12.51
C SER A 46 -13.23 8.97 11.58
N ALA A 47 -12.24 8.08 11.71
CA ALA A 47 -11.05 8.06 10.86
C ALA A 47 -11.39 7.93 9.36
N ILE A 48 -12.32 7.04 9.00
CA ILE A 48 -12.79 6.88 7.63
C ILE A 48 -13.43 8.17 7.12
N ARG A 49 -14.31 8.81 7.90
CA ARG A 49 -14.94 10.08 7.51
C ARG A 49 -13.91 11.17 7.27
N ARG A 50 -12.96 11.35 8.19
CA ARG A 50 -11.89 12.35 8.09
C ARG A 50 -11.04 12.15 6.83
N PHE A 51 -10.71 10.91 6.50
CA PHE A 51 -9.98 10.62 5.27
C PHE A 51 -10.83 10.87 4.01
N GLN A 52 -12.09 10.41 3.99
CA GLN A 52 -12.97 10.56 2.83
C GLN A 52 -13.35 12.02 2.56
N SER A 53 -13.53 12.84 3.60
CA SER A 53 -13.76 14.29 3.46
C SER A 53 -12.51 15.06 3.04
N GLY A 54 -11.32 14.46 3.14
CA GLY A 54 -10.04 15.10 2.89
C GLY A 54 -9.50 15.93 4.06
N GLU A 55 -10.12 15.85 5.24
CA GLU A 55 -9.55 16.42 6.48
C GLU A 55 -8.23 15.73 6.84
N ALA A 56 -8.15 14.41 6.63
CA ALA A 56 -6.92 13.65 6.66
C ALA A 56 -6.50 13.27 5.24
N THR A 57 -5.27 13.59 4.86
CA THR A 57 -4.72 13.30 3.52
C THR A 57 -4.04 11.94 3.46
N VAL A 58 -3.72 11.34 4.61
CA VAL A 58 -3.09 10.02 4.71
C VAL A 58 -3.93 9.11 5.60
N ALA A 59 -4.16 7.88 5.15
CA ALA A 59 -4.70 6.80 5.97
C ALA A 59 -3.66 5.68 6.06
N VAL A 60 -3.19 5.39 7.27
CA VAL A 60 -2.30 4.26 7.54
C VAL A 60 -3.17 3.06 7.90
N ILE A 61 -3.11 2.00 7.10
CA ILE A 61 -3.92 0.80 7.28
C ILE A 61 -3.05 -0.43 7.54
N SER A 62 -3.57 -1.41 8.28
CA SER A 62 -2.96 -2.74 8.41
C SER A 62 -3.94 -3.85 8.04
N ASP A 63 -3.43 -5.06 7.76
CA ASP A 63 -4.23 -6.23 7.38
C ASP A 63 -5.38 -6.47 8.39
N ALA A 64 -5.04 -6.40 9.69
CA ALA A 64 -5.94 -6.65 10.81
C ALA A 64 -7.16 -5.70 10.92
N ALA A 65 -7.14 -4.50 10.31
CA ALA A 65 -8.24 -3.53 10.42
C ALA A 65 -8.90 -3.16 9.09
N SER A 66 -8.51 -3.82 7.99
CA SER A 66 -9.00 -3.47 6.66
C SER A 66 -10.36 -4.12 6.31
N THR A 67 -10.81 -5.14 7.04
CA THR A 67 -12.07 -5.85 6.75
C THR A 67 -13.26 -4.89 6.81
N GLY A 68 -13.91 -4.68 5.66
CA GLY A 68 -15.06 -3.78 5.53
C GLY A 68 -14.73 -2.28 5.43
N VAL A 69 -13.45 -1.87 5.38
CA VAL A 69 -13.07 -0.48 5.10
C VAL A 69 -13.18 -0.19 3.59
N SER A 70 -13.66 1.01 3.24
CA SER A 70 -13.65 1.51 1.86
C SER A 70 -13.03 2.91 1.81
N LEU A 71 -11.90 3.03 1.12
CA LEU A 71 -11.05 4.23 1.01
C LEU A 71 -10.91 4.73 -0.44
N HIS A 72 -11.75 4.23 -1.36
CA HIS A 72 -11.74 4.65 -2.77
C HIS A 72 -12.00 6.15 -2.93
N ALA A 73 -11.65 6.69 -4.09
CA ALA A 73 -11.99 8.05 -4.50
C ALA A 73 -13.51 8.13 -4.76
N PRO A 74 -14.31 8.83 -3.92
CA PRO A 74 -15.76 8.91 -4.11
C PRO A 74 -16.11 9.64 -5.43
N PRO A 75 -17.27 9.37 -6.05
CA PRO A 75 -17.79 10.19 -7.14
C PRO A 75 -17.73 11.68 -6.80
N VAL A 76 -17.51 12.52 -7.81
CA VAL A 76 -17.57 13.97 -7.62
C VAL A 76 -19.02 14.35 -7.35
N GLU A 77 -19.28 14.93 -6.18
CA GLU A 77 -20.60 15.45 -5.84
C GLU A 77 -20.93 16.68 -6.69
N VAL A 78 -22.19 16.82 -7.11
CA VAL A 78 -22.64 17.96 -7.91
C VAL A 78 -22.49 19.24 -7.09
N GLY A 79 -21.63 20.16 -7.53
CA GLY A 79 -21.32 21.41 -6.81
C GLY A 79 -20.35 21.25 -5.64
N GLY A 80 -19.82 20.04 -5.41
CA GLY A 80 -18.78 19.76 -4.42
C GLY A 80 -17.35 19.99 -4.95
N PRO A 81 -16.34 19.97 -4.08
CA PRO A 81 -14.94 20.03 -4.50
C PRO A 81 -14.54 18.78 -5.30
N PRO A 82 -13.51 18.88 -6.17
CA PRO A 82 -13.04 17.73 -6.93
C PRO A 82 -12.50 16.64 -6.01
N THR A 83 -12.86 15.38 -6.30
CA THR A 83 -12.32 14.21 -5.59
C THR A 83 -10.83 14.07 -5.83
N ARG A 84 -10.09 13.78 -4.75
CA ARG A 84 -8.65 13.47 -4.83
C ARG A 84 -8.40 12.03 -5.29
N LYS A 85 -7.56 11.87 -6.31
CA LYS A 85 -7.04 10.55 -6.71
C LYS A 85 -6.33 9.88 -5.53
N ARG A 86 -6.47 8.56 -5.41
CA ARG A 86 -5.83 7.78 -4.33
C ARG A 86 -4.47 7.30 -4.78
N LEU A 87 -3.45 7.47 -3.94
CA LEU A 87 -2.15 6.80 -4.04
C LEU A 87 -2.09 5.72 -2.97
N HIS A 88 -2.11 4.46 -3.37
CA HIS A 88 -1.99 3.32 -2.48
C HIS A 88 -0.53 2.90 -2.38
N VAL A 89 0.11 3.19 -1.25
CA VAL A 89 1.48 2.78 -0.96
C VAL A 89 1.47 1.48 -0.16
N THR A 90 2.09 0.43 -0.71
CA THR A 90 2.30 -0.85 -0.04
C THR A 90 3.73 -0.88 0.51
N LEU A 91 3.85 -0.86 1.83
CA LEU A 91 5.13 -0.94 2.56
C LEU A 91 5.56 -2.38 2.83
N GLU A 92 4.59 -3.30 2.93
CA GLU A 92 4.81 -4.71 3.19
C GLU A 92 3.82 -5.50 2.31
N LEU A 93 4.34 -6.43 1.51
CA LEU A 93 3.49 -7.36 0.76
C LEU A 93 3.00 -8.47 1.66
N ASN A 94 1.71 -8.77 1.55
CA ASN A 94 1.16 -9.96 2.18
C ASN A 94 1.75 -11.22 1.52
N TRP A 95 2.11 -12.22 2.34
CA TRP A 95 2.53 -13.55 1.85
C TRP A 95 1.46 -14.21 0.97
N SER A 96 0.19 -13.93 1.26
CA SER A 96 -0.92 -14.36 0.43
C SER A 96 -1.27 -13.29 -0.61
N ALA A 97 -1.06 -13.62 -1.88
CA ALA A 97 -1.48 -12.77 -2.99
C ALA A 97 -2.98 -12.46 -2.96
N ASP A 98 -3.82 -13.41 -2.53
CA ASP A 98 -5.27 -13.20 -2.40
C ASP A 98 -5.60 -12.15 -1.32
N ARG A 99 -4.91 -12.20 -0.18
CA ARG A 99 -5.05 -11.16 0.85
C ARG A 99 -4.53 -9.80 0.34
N GLN A 100 -3.44 -9.79 -0.40
CA GLN A 100 -2.94 -8.57 -1.03
C GLN A 100 -3.98 -7.96 -1.98
N ILE A 101 -4.63 -8.76 -2.84
CA ILE A 101 -5.71 -8.30 -3.72
C ILE A 101 -6.86 -7.71 -2.91
N GLN A 102 -7.26 -8.38 -1.82
CA GLN A 102 -8.31 -7.86 -0.93
C GLN A 102 -7.93 -6.52 -0.29
N GLN A 103 -6.64 -6.30 0.01
CA GLN A 103 -6.13 -5.05 0.54
C GLN A 103 -6.08 -3.94 -0.53
N LEU A 104 -5.67 -4.26 -1.76
CA LEU A 104 -5.75 -3.32 -2.89
C LEU A 104 -7.20 -2.91 -3.20
N GLY A 105 -8.16 -3.82 -3.01
CA GLY A 105 -9.59 -3.56 -3.12
C GLY A 105 -10.16 -2.58 -2.07
N ARG A 106 -9.36 -2.09 -1.12
CA ARG A 106 -9.79 -1.00 -0.22
C ARG A 106 -9.82 0.35 -0.92
N THR A 107 -8.97 0.55 -1.92
CA THR A 107 -8.88 1.79 -2.70
C THR A 107 -9.37 1.64 -4.14
N HIS A 108 -9.44 0.40 -4.65
CA HIS A 108 -9.98 0.07 -5.96
C HIS A 108 -11.38 -0.56 -5.81
N ARG A 109 -12.44 0.17 -6.16
CA ARG A 109 -13.85 -0.23 -6.04
C ARG A 109 -14.67 0.23 -7.23
N THR A 110 -15.70 -0.55 -7.58
CA THR A 110 -16.72 -0.13 -8.55
C THR A 110 -17.36 1.18 -8.12
N GLY A 111 -17.56 2.11 -9.06
CA GLY A 111 -18.18 3.40 -8.81
C GLY A 111 -17.24 4.47 -8.26
N GLN A 112 -15.92 4.24 -8.23
CA GLN A 112 -14.96 5.30 -7.90
C GLN A 112 -14.85 6.35 -9.01
N ALA A 113 -14.58 7.61 -8.64
CA ALA A 113 -14.41 8.69 -9.63
C ALA A 113 -13.21 8.48 -10.56
N CYS A 114 -12.12 7.91 -10.05
CA CYS A 114 -10.92 7.58 -10.80
C CYS A 114 -10.17 6.43 -10.13
N PRO A 115 -9.48 5.55 -10.89
CA PRO A 115 -8.69 4.45 -10.33
C PRO A 115 -7.56 4.96 -9.43
N PRO A 116 -7.14 4.20 -8.39
CA PRO A 116 -5.97 4.55 -7.61
C PRO A 116 -4.68 4.39 -8.44
N GLU A 117 -3.67 5.17 -8.11
CA GLU A 117 -2.28 4.83 -8.39
C GLU A 117 -1.74 3.93 -7.28
N HIS A 118 -0.77 3.11 -7.61
CA HIS A 118 -0.21 2.15 -6.67
C HIS A 118 1.31 2.20 -6.69
N VAL A 119 1.90 2.16 -5.49
CA VAL A 119 3.35 2.15 -5.29
C VAL A 119 3.67 1.02 -4.34
N LEU A 120 4.55 0.13 -4.78
CA LEU A 120 5.15 -0.90 -3.94
C LEU A 120 6.55 -0.41 -3.54
N LEU A 121 6.81 -0.32 -2.24
CA LEU A 121 8.17 -0.10 -1.74
C LEU A 121 8.83 -1.45 -1.48
N VAL A 122 10.05 -1.62 -2.00
CA VAL A 122 10.89 -2.80 -1.81
C VAL A 122 12.27 -2.28 -1.42
N SER A 123 12.87 -2.83 -0.37
CA SER A 123 14.25 -2.52 -0.02
C SER A 123 15.24 -3.31 -0.88
N ASP A 124 16.48 -2.83 -0.96
CA ASP A 124 17.62 -3.48 -1.62
C ASP A 124 18.17 -4.68 -0.81
N VAL A 125 17.28 -5.42 -0.14
CA VAL A 125 17.61 -6.63 0.61
C VAL A 125 17.18 -7.83 -0.23
N SER A 126 18.15 -8.64 -0.66
CA SER A 126 17.91 -9.76 -1.59
C SER A 126 16.84 -10.74 -1.10
N GLY A 127 16.68 -10.89 0.22
CA GLY A 127 15.61 -11.70 0.81
C GLY A 127 14.21 -11.15 0.51
N GLU A 128 14.02 -9.83 0.55
CA GLU A 128 12.77 -9.17 0.24
C GLU A 128 12.47 -9.24 -1.27
N ALA A 129 13.46 -9.02 -2.12
CA ALA A 129 13.29 -9.11 -3.57
C ALA A 129 12.82 -10.49 -4.03
N ARG A 130 13.39 -11.57 -3.47
CA ARG A 130 12.95 -12.94 -3.75
C ARG A 130 11.49 -13.15 -3.33
N PHE A 131 11.13 -12.67 -2.13
CA PHE A 131 9.77 -12.76 -1.61
C PHE A 131 8.77 -12.01 -2.51
N VAL A 132 9.07 -10.75 -2.83
CA VAL A 132 8.27 -9.89 -3.72
C VAL A 132 8.07 -10.55 -5.07
N SER A 133 9.12 -11.10 -5.70
CA SER A 133 9.04 -11.76 -7.01
C SER A 133 8.07 -12.95 -7.04
N THR A 134 7.92 -13.64 -5.90
CA THR A 134 7.04 -14.81 -5.79
C THR A 134 5.58 -14.37 -5.69
N VAL A 135 5.30 -13.39 -4.82
CA VAL A 135 3.95 -12.81 -4.67
C VAL A 135 3.52 -12.10 -5.94
N ALA A 136 4.42 -11.36 -6.58
CA ALA A 136 4.23 -10.68 -7.86
C ALA A 136 3.76 -11.61 -8.98
N ARG A 137 4.45 -12.74 -9.17
CA ARG A 137 4.05 -13.75 -10.16
C ARG A 137 2.65 -14.30 -9.89
N ARG A 138 2.29 -14.49 -8.62
CA ARG A 138 0.95 -14.94 -8.24
C ARG A 138 -0.10 -13.87 -8.52
N LEU A 139 0.16 -12.60 -8.19
CA LEU A 139 -0.71 -11.47 -8.53
C LEU A 139 -0.94 -11.37 -10.05
N LYS A 140 0.12 -11.57 -10.85
CA LYS A 140 0.03 -11.62 -12.32
C LYS A 140 -0.91 -12.73 -12.79
N SER A 141 -0.70 -13.95 -12.29
CA SER A 141 -1.51 -15.11 -12.66
C SER A 141 -2.98 -14.99 -12.26
N LEU A 142 -3.28 -14.21 -11.21
CA LEU A 142 -4.66 -13.95 -10.76
C LEU A 142 -5.35 -12.82 -11.55
N GLY A 143 -4.68 -12.27 -12.57
CA GLY A 143 -5.22 -11.16 -13.36
C GLY A 143 -5.24 -9.82 -12.61
N ALA A 144 -4.69 -9.75 -11.39
CA ALA A 144 -4.60 -8.50 -10.63
C ALA A 144 -3.64 -7.48 -11.27
N LEU A 145 -2.77 -7.95 -12.18
CA LEU A 145 -1.83 -7.14 -12.95
C LEU A 145 -2.18 -7.05 -14.45
N SER A 146 -3.17 -7.82 -14.91
CA SER A 146 -3.60 -7.84 -16.30
C SER A 146 -4.74 -6.84 -16.46
N GLY A 147 -4.43 -5.65 -16.96
CA GLY A 147 -5.43 -4.61 -17.21
C GLY A 147 -6.22 -4.91 -18.49
N ASP A 148 -7.47 -5.34 -18.35
CA ASP A 148 -8.47 -5.31 -19.44
C ASP A 148 -9.23 -3.97 -19.46
N GLY A 149 -8.55 -2.86 -19.21
CA GLY A 149 -9.10 -1.52 -19.39
C GLY A 149 -8.38 -0.46 -18.57
N ASP A 150 -7.52 0.35 -19.22
CA ASP A 150 -7.01 1.69 -18.86
C ASP A 150 -6.80 2.10 -17.38
N GLY A 151 -6.64 1.15 -16.47
CA GLY A 151 -6.56 1.44 -15.04
C GLY A 151 -5.78 0.38 -14.26
N ALA A 152 -4.75 0.83 -13.56
CA ALA A 152 -4.02 0.17 -12.48
C ALA A 152 -3.18 -1.08 -12.79
N GLY A 153 -3.43 -1.88 -13.84
CA GLY A 153 -2.65 -3.09 -14.12
C GLY A 153 -1.20 -2.84 -14.59
N GLY A 154 -1.00 -1.81 -15.44
CA GLY A 154 0.29 -1.54 -16.08
C GLY A 154 1.42 -1.09 -15.13
N GLN A 155 1.10 -0.28 -14.11
CA GLN A 155 2.11 0.29 -13.20
C GLN A 155 2.74 -0.74 -12.27
N TRP A 156 1.95 -1.70 -11.76
CA TRP A 156 2.50 -2.81 -10.99
C TRP A 156 3.27 -3.77 -11.90
N ALA A 157 2.79 -4.00 -13.13
CA ALA A 157 3.45 -4.91 -14.06
C ALA A 157 4.86 -4.42 -14.43
N GLU A 158 5.06 -3.11 -14.63
CA GLU A 158 6.39 -2.54 -14.92
C GLU A 158 7.32 -2.58 -13.69
N ALA A 159 6.84 -2.18 -12.51
CA ALA A 159 7.64 -2.22 -11.28
C ALA A 159 8.05 -3.65 -10.88
N LEU A 160 7.18 -4.63 -11.14
CA LEU A 160 7.46 -6.05 -10.88
C LEU A 160 8.35 -6.65 -11.98
N GLN A 161 8.20 -6.23 -13.25
CA GLN A 161 9.11 -6.61 -14.34
C GLN A 161 10.53 -6.06 -14.12
N SER A 162 10.68 -4.83 -13.62
CA SER A 162 12.01 -4.28 -13.32
C SER A 162 12.74 -5.03 -12.21
N LEU A 163 12.00 -5.57 -11.23
CA LEU A 163 12.54 -6.45 -10.21
C LEU A 163 12.98 -7.81 -10.79
N GLU A 164 12.22 -8.34 -11.77
CA GLU A 164 12.59 -9.56 -12.50
C GLU A 164 13.84 -9.36 -13.38
N THR A 165 14.04 -8.19 -14.01
CA THR A 165 15.18 -7.95 -14.92
C THR A 165 16.47 -7.53 -14.22
N THR A 166 16.39 -6.84 -13.07
CA THR A 166 17.57 -6.26 -12.40
C THR A 166 18.10 -7.16 -11.28
N GLU A 167 17.21 -7.86 -10.55
CA GLU A 167 17.59 -8.70 -9.41
C GLU A 167 17.28 -10.20 -9.62
N GLY A 168 16.34 -10.55 -10.51
CA GLY A 168 15.96 -11.94 -10.78
C GLY A 168 17.10 -12.81 -11.34
N ALA A 169 18.05 -12.23 -12.07
CA ALA A 169 19.22 -12.96 -12.59
C ALA A 169 20.27 -13.26 -11.50
N ALA A 170 20.43 -12.38 -10.51
CA ALA A 170 21.38 -12.57 -9.42
C ALA A 170 20.85 -13.52 -8.34
N ALA A 171 19.54 -13.53 -8.09
CA ALA A 171 18.89 -14.42 -7.12
C ALA A 171 18.75 -15.88 -7.58
N LEU A 172 19.01 -16.19 -8.86
CA LEU A 172 19.03 -17.54 -9.43
C LEU A 172 20.43 -18.19 -9.42
N LEU A 173 21.47 -17.46 -9.00
CA LEU A 173 22.88 -17.91 -9.00
C LEU A 173 23.46 -18.13 -7.60
N GLN A 174 22.62 -18.24 -6.56
CA GLN A 174 23.01 -18.72 -5.21
C GLN A 174 22.03 -19.79 -4.73
#